data_AF-A0A4Y2LE10-F1
#
_entry.id   AF-A0A4Y2LE10-F1
#
_cell.length_a   1.000
_cell.length_b   1.000
_cell.length_c   1.000
_cell.angle_alpha   90.00
_cell.angle_beta   90.00
_cell.angle_gamma   90.00
#
_symmetry.space_group_name_H-M   'P 1'
#
loop_
_entity.id
_entity.type
_entity.pdbx_description
1 polymer ?
#
loop_
_entity_poly.entity_id
_entity_poly.type
_entity_poly.pdbx_seq_one_letter_code
_entity_poly.pdbx_strand_id
1 'polypeptide(L)'
;MSMCYNQLQKTRTNAALIRKQVNVFQQSLEKERKRMDTVTKDISASYETSRKRKGENIHIIRTVAAREICDVISNKIKERFCFISHYSAVSLLEAPKFQEYEKKFQTQILDQTTDVYSMLQKDRLKTELGVIYRISDFRNMTGVISLLQFIIENNLQTKFSETYKLLLIIVTIPMTTSEA
;
A
#
# COMPACT_ATOMS: atom_id res chain seq x y z
N MET A 1 -14.18 -7.46 -25.89
CA MET A 1 -13.03 -7.30 -24.98
C MET A 1 -13.44 -7.08 -23.51
N SER A 2 -14.67 -7.39 -23.08
CA SER A 2 -15.21 -6.92 -21.78
C SER A 2 -15.46 -8.04 -20.77
N MET A 3 -15.48 -9.30 -21.22
CA MET A 3 -15.77 -10.45 -20.38
C MET A 3 -14.54 -10.88 -19.55
N CYS A 4 -13.33 -10.82 -20.13
CA CYS A 4 -12.09 -11.08 -19.39
C CYS A 4 -11.77 -9.98 -18.37
N TYR A 5 -12.08 -8.72 -18.68
CA TYR A 5 -11.80 -7.59 -17.79
C TYR A 5 -12.54 -7.73 -16.44
N ASN A 6 -13.83 -8.04 -16.49
CA ASN A 6 -14.64 -8.29 -15.28
C ASN A 6 -14.27 -9.59 -14.54
N GLN A 7 -13.66 -10.58 -15.22
CA GLN A 7 -13.20 -11.83 -14.60
C GLN A 7 -11.84 -11.64 -13.90
N LEU A 8 -10.94 -10.85 -14.49
CA LEU A 8 -9.62 -10.55 -13.91
C LEU A 8 -9.71 -9.50 -12.77
N GLN A 9 -10.64 -8.54 -12.86
CA GLN A 9 -10.85 -7.55 -11.81
C GLN A 9 -11.62 -8.11 -10.59
N LYS A 10 -12.21 -9.31 -10.71
CA LYS A 10 -12.74 -10.10 -9.58
C LYS A 10 -11.67 -10.73 -8.71
N THR A 11 -10.38 -10.46 -8.94
CA THR A 11 -9.36 -10.77 -7.94
C THR A 11 -9.60 -9.83 -6.77
N ARG A 12 -10.20 -10.36 -5.69
CA ARG A 12 -10.31 -9.73 -4.37
C ARG A 12 -8.91 -9.29 -3.94
N THR A 13 -8.53 -8.09 -4.36
CA THR A 13 -7.20 -7.51 -4.19
C THR A 13 -7.13 -7.03 -2.76
N ASN A 14 -6.91 -7.94 -1.81
CA ASN A 14 -6.81 -7.58 -0.40
C ASN A 14 -5.50 -6.81 -0.20
N ALA A 15 -5.55 -5.48 -0.10
CA ALA A 15 -4.35 -4.67 0.13
C ALA A 15 -3.55 -5.08 1.36
N ALA A 16 -4.20 -5.61 2.41
CA ALA A 16 -3.45 -6.13 3.55
C ALA A 16 -2.59 -7.34 3.16
N LEU A 17 -3.10 -8.22 2.28
CA LEU A 17 -2.33 -9.34 1.73
C LEU A 17 -1.22 -8.84 0.79
N ILE A 18 -1.52 -7.89 -0.10
CA ILE A 18 -0.51 -7.31 -1.01
C ILE A 18 0.59 -6.63 -0.22
N ARG A 19 0.24 -5.81 0.77
CA ARG A 19 1.21 -5.14 1.66
C ARG A 19 2.08 -6.15 2.38
N LYS A 20 1.47 -7.20 2.94
CA LYS A 20 2.20 -8.28 3.63
C LYS A 20 3.19 -8.95 2.66
N GLN A 21 2.74 -9.30 1.45
CA GLN A 21 3.58 -9.98 0.48
C GLN A 21 4.71 -9.08 -0.04
N VAL A 22 4.42 -7.80 -0.30
CA VAL A 22 5.42 -6.78 -0.67
C VAL A 22 6.47 -6.63 0.42
N ASN A 23 6.06 -6.58 1.69
CA ASN A 23 6.99 -6.49 2.82
C ASN A 23 7.90 -7.73 2.92
N VAL A 24 7.33 -8.94 2.76
CA VAL A 24 8.11 -10.19 2.76
C VAL A 24 9.12 -10.22 1.62
N PHE A 25 8.70 -9.76 0.44
CA PHE A 25 9.58 -9.68 -0.73
C PHE A 25 10.71 -8.67 -0.51
N GLN A 26 10.41 -7.47 0.01
CA GLN A 26 11.40 -6.45 0.33
C GLN A 26 12.43 -6.95 1.37
N GLN A 27 11.98 -7.64 2.42
CA GLN A 27 12.88 -8.22 3.42
C GLN A 27 13.78 -9.29 2.84
N SER A 28 13.26 -10.12 1.94
CA SER A 28 14.03 -11.17 1.27
C SER A 28 15.08 -10.57 0.34
N LEU A 29 14.70 -9.54 -0.43
CA LEU A 29 15.61 -8.83 -1.33
C LEU A 29 16.73 -8.11 -0.56
N GLU A 30 16.39 -7.46 0.56
CA GLU A 30 17.37 -6.79 1.43
C GLU A 30 18.35 -7.80 2.04
N LYS A 31 17.88 -9.01 2.39
CA LYS A 31 18.74 -10.08 2.88
C LYS A 31 19.73 -10.53 1.81
N GLU A 32 19.29 -10.71 0.56
CA GLU A 32 20.18 -11.06 -0.55
C GLU A 32 21.17 -9.93 -0.88
N ARG A 33 20.72 -8.68 -0.85
CA ARG A 33 21.58 -7.50 -0.98
C ARG A 33 22.70 -7.49 0.08
N LYS A 34 22.36 -7.71 1.35
CA LYS A 34 23.35 -7.78 2.44
C LYS A 34 24.32 -8.96 2.31
N ARG A 35 23.87 -10.10 1.78
CA ARG A 35 24.77 -11.24 1.49
C ARG A 35 25.85 -10.85 0.47
N MET A 36 25.51 -10.02 -0.52
CA MET A 36 26.48 -9.51 -1.50
C MET A 36 27.55 -8.61 -0.86
N ASP A 37 27.22 -7.89 0.21
CA ASP A 37 28.19 -7.08 0.97
C ASP A 37 29.23 -7.97 1.65
N THR A 38 28.81 -9.10 2.23
CA THR A 38 29.71 -10.09 2.84
C THR A 38 30.63 -10.70 1.79
N VAL A 39 30.09 -11.14 0.65
CA VAL A 39 30.90 -11.71 -0.45
C VAL A 39 31.93 -10.71 -0.98
N THR A 40 31.56 -9.42 -1.10
CA THR A 40 32.50 -8.37 -1.52
C THR A 40 33.59 -8.14 -0.48
N LYS A 41 33.24 -8.18 0.82
CA LYS A 41 34.20 -8.08 1.93
C LYS A 41 35.14 -9.27 2.01
N ASP A 42 34.66 -10.48 1.76
CA ASP A 42 35.48 -11.71 1.77
C ASP A 42 36.45 -11.76 0.58
N ILE A 43 35.98 -11.38 -0.62
CA ILE A 43 36.81 -11.24 -1.82
C ILE A 43 37.86 -10.14 -1.63
N SER A 44 37.53 -9.12 -0.84
CA SER A 44 38.45 -8.03 -0.58
C SER A 44 39.43 -8.38 0.55
N ALA A 45 39.02 -9.03 1.64
CA ALA A 45 39.96 -9.56 2.63
C ALA A 45 41.02 -10.51 2.01
N SER A 46 40.68 -11.26 0.95
CA SER A 46 41.66 -12.08 0.20
C SER A 46 42.59 -11.28 -0.74
N TYR A 47 42.29 -10.01 -1.04
CA TYR A 47 43.15 -9.12 -1.84
C TYR A 47 44.45 -8.77 -1.10
N GLU A 48 44.43 -8.70 0.25
CA GLU A 48 45.61 -8.31 1.04
C GLU A 48 46.72 -9.37 0.94
N THR A 49 46.37 -10.61 0.61
CA THR A 49 47.26 -11.77 0.61
C THR A 49 47.75 -12.24 -0.76
N SER A 50 47.24 -11.73 -1.89
CA SER A 50 47.54 -12.32 -3.22
C SER A 50 47.59 -11.33 -4.39
N ARG A 51 48.63 -11.42 -5.24
CA ARG A 51 48.80 -10.61 -6.47
C ARG A 51 47.69 -10.89 -7.50
N LYS A 52 47.02 -9.80 -7.92
CA LYS A 52 45.85 -9.68 -8.83
C LYS A 52 45.75 -10.73 -9.96
N ARG A 53 44.63 -11.49 -10.02
CA ARG A 53 44.18 -12.22 -11.22
C ARG A 53 43.00 -11.50 -11.90
N LYS A 54 42.97 -11.48 -13.24
CA LYS A 54 41.93 -10.83 -14.08
C LYS A 54 40.50 -11.36 -13.82
N GLY A 55 40.38 -12.62 -13.36
CA GLY A 55 39.09 -13.24 -13.02
C GLY A 55 38.40 -12.66 -11.78
N GLU A 56 39.15 -12.21 -10.78
CA GLU A 56 38.60 -11.69 -9.51
C GLU A 56 37.96 -10.30 -9.70
N ASN A 57 38.50 -9.47 -10.62
CA ASN A 57 37.86 -8.20 -11.00
C ASN A 57 36.47 -8.42 -11.63
N ILE A 58 36.26 -9.52 -12.37
CA ILE A 58 34.97 -9.83 -12.99
C ILE A 58 33.93 -10.16 -11.90
N HIS A 59 34.34 -10.87 -10.84
CA HIS A 59 33.46 -11.17 -9.71
C HIS A 59 33.05 -9.90 -8.96
N ILE A 60 33.98 -8.97 -8.72
CA ILE A 60 33.68 -7.68 -8.09
C ILE A 60 32.69 -6.87 -8.95
N ILE A 61 32.95 -6.75 -10.26
CA ILE A 61 32.06 -6.03 -11.19
C ILE A 61 30.66 -6.65 -11.21
N ARG A 62 30.55 -8.00 -11.25
CA ARG A 62 29.26 -8.70 -11.21
C ARG A 62 28.52 -8.46 -9.89
N THR A 63 29.22 -8.48 -8.76
CA THR A 63 28.60 -8.23 -7.45
C THR A 63 28.11 -6.78 -7.33
N VAL A 64 28.86 -5.80 -7.85
CA VAL A 64 28.42 -4.39 -7.90
C VAL A 64 27.17 -4.25 -8.78
N ALA A 65 27.17 -4.83 -9.98
CA ALA A 65 26.01 -4.78 -10.89
C ALA A 65 24.76 -5.45 -10.26
N ALA A 66 24.94 -6.58 -9.57
CA ALA A 66 23.84 -7.25 -8.87
C ALA A 66 23.26 -6.39 -7.74
N ARG A 67 24.09 -5.61 -7.03
CA ARG A 67 23.62 -4.65 -6.01
C ARG A 67 22.81 -3.52 -6.63
N GLU A 68 23.28 -2.94 -7.73
CA GLU A 68 22.55 -1.89 -8.45
C GLU A 68 21.19 -2.39 -8.94
N ILE A 69 21.13 -3.62 -9.48
CA ILE A 69 19.86 -4.24 -9.87
C ILE A 69 18.93 -4.38 -8.65
N CYS A 70 19.44 -4.81 -7.50
CA CYS A 70 18.64 -4.90 -6.28
C CYS A 70 18.13 -3.54 -5.79
N ASP A 71 18.91 -2.47 -5.95
CA ASP A 71 18.46 -1.09 -5.67
C ASP A 71 17.34 -0.66 -6.60
N VAL A 72 17.51 -0.89 -7.90
CA VAL A 72 16.50 -0.55 -8.92
C VAL A 72 15.20 -1.29 -8.63
N ILE A 73 15.26 -2.60 -8.39
CA ILE A 73 14.08 -3.40 -8.05
C ILE A 73 13.44 -2.88 -6.75
N SER A 74 14.23 -2.58 -5.72
CA SER A 74 13.72 -2.04 -4.45
C SER A 74 12.99 -0.71 -4.64
N ASN A 75 13.56 0.19 -5.43
CA ASN A 75 12.97 1.49 -5.73
C ASN A 75 11.69 1.33 -6.54
N LYS A 76 11.66 0.44 -7.54
CA LYS A 76 10.46 0.18 -8.34
C LYS A 76 9.33 -0.43 -7.51
N ILE A 77 9.61 -1.31 -6.56
CA ILE A 77 8.62 -1.82 -5.62
C ILE A 77 8.06 -0.66 -4.78
N LYS A 78 8.92 0.20 -4.23
CA LYS A 78 8.48 1.35 -3.42
C LYS A 78 7.61 2.30 -4.23
N GLU A 79 8.01 2.66 -5.44
CA GLU A 79 7.24 3.53 -6.35
C GLU A 79 5.88 2.92 -6.71
N ARG A 80 5.85 1.62 -7.05
CA ARG A 80 4.63 0.96 -7.52
C ARG A 80 3.64 0.66 -6.39
N PHE A 81 4.14 0.43 -5.18
CA PHE A 81 3.33 0.02 -4.04
C PHE A 81 3.22 1.05 -2.92
N CYS A 82 3.78 2.26 -3.07
CA CYS A 82 3.51 3.36 -2.14
C CYS A 82 2.02 3.67 -2.04
N PHE A 83 1.28 3.45 -3.13
CA PHE A 83 -0.17 3.65 -3.22
C PHE A 83 -1.02 2.61 -2.49
N ILE A 84 -0.46 1.47 -2.03
CA ILE A 84 -1.22 0.50 -1.22
C ILE A 84 -1.77 1.18 0.04
N SER A 85 -1.03 2.14 0.59
CA SER A 85 -1.44 2.96 1.74
C SER A 85 -2.76 3.69 1.49
N HIS A 86 -2.98 4.17 0.27
CA HIS A 86 -4.23 4.81 -0.12
C HIS A 86 -5.37 3.79 -0.29
N TYR A 87 -5.07 2.59 -0.81
CA TYR A 87 -6.06 1.51 -0.88
C TYR A 87 -6.55 1.10 0.50
N SER A 88 -5.68 1.02 1.52
CA SER A 88 -6.11 0.73 2.90
C SER A 88 -7.21 1.71 3.35
N ALA A 89 -7.09 2.98 2.98
CA ALA A 89 -8.10 3.99 3.29
C ALA A 89 -9.43 3.75 2.56
N VAL A 90 -9.39 3.30 1.30
CA VAL A 90 -10.57 2.86 0.54
C VAL A 90 -11.27 1.69 1.22
N SER A 91 -10.51 0.76 1.81
CA SER A 91 -11.09 -0.41 2.47
C SER A 91 -11.98 -0.06 3.67
N LEU A 92 -11.75 1.09 4.34
CA LEU A 92 -12.62 1.59 5.40
C LEU A 92 -14.01 2.00 4.90
N LEU A 93 -14.18 2.23 3.59
CA LEU A 93 -15.41 2.71 2.97
C LEU A 93 -16.06 1.66 2.06
N GLU A 94 -15.68 0.39 2.21
CA GLU A 94 -16.31 -0.73 1.51
C GLU A 94 -17.67 -1.09 2.14
N ALA A 95 -18.75 -0.53 1.60
CA ALA A 95 -20.12 -0.74 2.07
C ALA A 95 -20.50 -2.23 2.34
N PRO A 96 -20.13 -3.21 1.49
CA PRO A 96 -20.42 -4.62 1.77
C PRO A 96 -19.82 -5.16 3.08
N LYS A 97 -18.77 -4.51 3.61
CA LYS A 97 -18.10 -4.90 4.85
C LYS A 97 -18.56 -4.11 6.07
N PHE A 98 -19.43 -3.10 5.92
CA PHE A 98 -19.87 -2.25 7.04
C PHE A 98 -20.49 -3.03 8.19
N GLN A 99 -21.27 -4.07 7.89
CA GLN A 99 -21.86 -4.93 8.92
C GLN A 99 -20.81 -5.76 9.69
N GLU A 100 -19.70 -6.13 9.04
CA GLU A 100 -18.56 -6.76 9.70
C GLU A 100 -17.81 -5.73 10.56
N TYR A 101 -17.59 -4.53 10.02
CA TYR A 101 -16.84 -3.47 10.68
C TYR A 101 -17.56 -2.84 11.86
N GLU A 102 -18.90 -2.82 11.85
CA GLU A 102 -19.71 -2.46 13.01
C GLU A 102 -19.44 -3.42 14.19
N LYS A 103 -19.38 -4.74 13.93
CA LYS A 103 -19.13 -5.75 14.96
C LYS A 103 -17.67 -5.76 15.40
N LYS A 104 -16.75 -5.59 14.44
CA LYS A 104 -15.30 -5.63 14.66
C LYS A 104 -14.64 -4.51 13.87
N PHE A 105 -14.45 -3.38 14.53
CA PHE A 105 -13.84 -2.21 13.91
C PHE A 105 -12.39 -2.49 13.49
N GLN A 106 -12.04 -2.11 12.25
CA GLN A 106 -10.71 -2.33 11.67
C GLN A 106 -9.68 -1.29 12.17
N THR A 107 -9.34 -1.36 13.44
CA THR A 107 -8.43 -0.39 14.09
C THR A 107 -7.07 -0.33 13.40
N GLN A 108 -6.51 -1.47 12.97
CA GLN A 108 -5.23 -1.50 12.26
C GLN A 108 -5.25 -0.71 10.94
N ILE A 109 -6.36 -0.74 10.21
CA ILE A 109 -6.52 -0.03 8.93
C ILE A 109 -6.71 1.46 9.19
N LEU A 110 -7.47 1.81 10.24
CA LEU A 110 -7.61 3.19 10.69
C LEU A 110 -6.25 3.79 11.07
N ASP A 111 -5.46 3.07 11.88
CA ASP A 111 -4.13 3.52 12.30
C ASP A 111 -3.24 3.83 11.08
N GLN A 112 -3.16 2.89 10.14
CA GLN A 112 -2.40 3.07 8.90
C GLN A 112 -2.90 4.25 8.07
N THR A 113 -4.22 4.46 8.03
CA THR A 113 -4.82 5.57 7.27
C THR A 113 -4.44 6.90 7.91
N THR A 114 -4.48 7.00 9.24
CA THR A 114 -4.13 8.24 9.96
C THR A 114 -2.62 8.50 10.01
N ASP A 115 -1.79 7.46 9.94
CA ASP A 115 -0.34 7.60 9.79
C ASP A 115 0.02 8.22 8.42
N VAL A 116 -0.71 7.82 7.37
CA VAL A 116 -0.50 8.30 6.00
C VAL A 116 -1.09 9.70 5.80
N TYR A 117 -2.25 9.96 6.38
CA TYR A 117 -2.93 11.25 6.33
C TYR A 117 -3.00 11.86 7.73
N SER A 118 -1.87 12.39 8.19
CA SER A 118 -1.74 12.99 9.54
C SER A 118 -2.69 14.16 9.81
N MET A 119 -3.30 14.73 8.76
CA MET A 119 -4.35 15.74 8.86
C MET A 119 -5.72 15.21 9.33
N LEU A 120 -5.92 13.88 9.31
CA LEU A 120 -7.16 13.24 9.77
C LEU A 120 -7.12 13.03 11.29
N GLN A 121 -8.21 13.45 11.96
CA GLN A 121 -8.37 13.23 13.40
C GLN A 121 -8.88 11.82 13.68
N LYS A 122 -8.00 10.96 14.19
CA LYS A 122 -8.24 9.52 14.37
C LYS A 122 -9.51 9.17 15.14
N ASP A 123 -9.68 9.73 16.34
CA ASP A 123 -10.82 9.37 17.22
C ASP A 123 -12.15 9.86 16.65
N ARG A 124 -12.13 11.03 15.99
CA ARG A 124 -13.29 11.59 15.31
C ARG A 124 -13.65 10.76 14.08
N LEU A 125 -12.68 10.41 13.25
CA LEU A 125 -12.87 9.54 12.09
C LEU A 125 -13.42 8.17 12.50
N LYS A 126 -12.91 7.58 13.59
CA LYS A 126 -13.41 6.31 14.14
C LYS A 126 -14.89 6.41 14.52
N THR A 127 -15.27 7.49 15.19
CA THR A 127 -16.65 7.72 15.62
C THR A 127 -17.58 7.92 14.44
N GLU A 128 -17.17 8.76 13.48
CA GLU A 128 -17.92 9.03 12.25
C GLU A 128 -18.12 7.75 11.41
N LEU A 129 -17.07 6.96 11.20
CA LEU A 129 -17.15 5.66 10.52
C LEU A 129 -18.04 4.68 11.28
N GLY A 130 -17.98 4.65 12.61
CA GLY A 130 -18.86 3.81 13.42
C GLY A 130 -20.35 4.12 13.22
N VAL A 131 -20.70 5.41 13.07
CA VAL A 131 -22.07 5.83 12.74
C VAL A 131 -22.46 5.38 11.32
N ILE A 132 -21.56 5.55 10.35
CA ILE A 132 -21.77 5.14 8.95
C ILE A 132 -21.97 3.63 8.86
N TYR A 133 -21.20 2.83 9.59
CA TYR A 133 -21.32 1.38 9.57
C TYR A 133 -22.63 0.89 10.17
N ARG A 134 -23.23 1.62 11.11
CA ARG A 134 -24.46 1.25 11.81
C ARG A 134 -25.74 1.57 11.03
N ILE A 135 -25.79 2.72 10.36
CA ILE A 135 -27.02 3.22 9.73
C ILE A 135 -27.26 2.52 8.39
N SER A 136 -28.49 2.02 8.18
CA SER A 136 -28.90 1.26 7.00
C SER A 136 -28.73 2.02 5.68
N ASP A 137 -29.01 3.32 5.69
CA ASP A 137 -28.95 4.16 4.48
C ASP A 137 -27.56 4.13 3.86
N PHE A 138 -26.52 4.22 4.69
CA PHE A 138 -25.13 4.15 4.23
C PHE A 138 -24.71 2.74 3.80
N ARG A 139 -25.31 1.68 4.36
CA ARG A 139 -25.02 0.28 3.94
C ARG A 139 -25.52 -0.02 2.53
N ASN A 140 -26.61 0.64 2.14
CA ASN A 140 -27.22 0.47 0.83
C ASN A 140 -26.51 1.31 -0.25
N MET A 141 -25.68 2.28 0.14
CA MET A 141 -24.90 3.08 -0.80
C MET A 141 -23.70 2.29 -1.32
N THR A 142 -23.68 2.04 -2.62
CA THR A 142 -22.55 1.40 -3.27
C THR A 142 -21.55 2.45 -3.77
N GLY A 143 -20.34 2.37 -3.23
CA GLY A 143 -19.20 3.16 -3.69
C GLY A 143 -18.98 4.49 -2.96
N VAL A 144 -17.71 4.92 -2.98
CA VAL A 144 -17.20 6.12 -2.31
C VAL A 144 -17.84 7.40 -2.87
N ILE A 145 -18.10 7.45 -4.18
CA ILE A 145 -18.70 8.61 -4.86
C ILE A 145 -20.14 8.84 -4.38
N SER A 146 -20.95 7.79 -4.32
CA SER A 146 -22.34 7.85 -3.86
C SER A 146 -22.43 8.35 -2.41
N LEU A 147 -21.52 7.88 -1.55
CA LEU A 147 -21.42 8.34 -0.16
C LEU A 147 -21.01 9.82 -0.06
N LEU A 148 -20.05 10.26 -0.87
CA LEU A 148 -19.63 11.65 -0.93
C LEU A 148 -20.76 12.57 -1.39
N GLN A 149 -21.46 12.18 -2.46
CA GLN A 149 -22.60 12.94 -2.98
C GLN A 149 -23.71 13.04 -1.93
N PHE A 150 -24.04 11.96 -1.24
CA PHE A 150 -25.03 11.97 -0.17
C PHE A 150 -24.66 12.93 0.97
N ILE A 151 -23.38 12.93 1.40
CA ILE A 151 -22.90 13.84 2.45
C ILE A 151 -23.04 15.31 2.00
N ILE A 152 -22.77 15.60 0.73
CA ILE A 152 -22.89 16.96 0.17
C ILE A 152 -24.36 17.39 0.08
N GLU A 153 -25.20 16.56 -0.52
CA GLU A 153 -26.63 16.85 -0.75
C GLU A 153 -27.41 17.06 0.56
N ASN A 154 -27.02 16.35 1.62
CA ASN A 154 -27.67 16.44 2.93
C ASN A 154 -26.99 17.43 3.89
N ASN A 155 -26.02 18.23 3.43
CA ASN A 155 -25.28 19.19 4.25
C ASN A 155 -24.63 18.56 5.50
N LEU A 156 -24.11 17.34 5.36
CA LEU A 156 -23.55 16.57 6.48
C LEU A 156 -22.03 16.74 6.62
N GLN A 157 -21.40 17.63 5.84
CA GLN A 157 -19.93 17.81 5.82
C GLN A 157 -19.38 18.21 7.18
N THR A 158 -20.13 18.97 7.99
CA THR A 158 -19.70 19.37 9.34
C THR A 158 -19.81 18.24 10.35
N LYS A 159 -20.83 17.38 10.20
CA LYS A 159 -21.08 16.21 11.06
C LYS A 159 -20.11 15.07 10.77
N PHE A 160 -19.84 14.80 9.50
CA PHE A 160 -18.90 13.79 9.01
C PHE A 160 -17.63 14.43 8.45
N SER A 161 -17.02 15.35 9.18
CA SER A 161 -15.93 16.18 8.65
C SER A 161 -14.66 15.39 8.33
N GLU A 162 -14.31 14.38 9.14
CA GLU A 162 -13.10 13.58 8.89
C GLU A 162 -13.35 12.57 7.79
N THR A 163 -14.55 11.99 7.76
CA THR A 163 -14.96 11.11 6.68
C THR A 163 -15.07 11.87 5.37
N TYR A 164 -15.57 13.11 5.38
CA TYR A 164 -15.63 13.97 4.20
C TYR A 164 -14.23 14.29 3.66
N LYS A 165 -13.27 14.65 4.53
CA LYS A 165 -11.87 14.81 4.13
C LYS A 165 -11.32 13.52 3.52
N LEU A 166 -11.55 12.39 4.17
CA LEU A 166 -11.09 11.08 3.69
C LEU A 166 -11.69 10.74 2.32
N LEU A 167 -12.97 11.01 2.12
CA LEU A 167 -13.65 10.84 0.83
C LEU A 167 -13.03 11.72 -0.25
N LEU A 168 -12.79 13.00 0.04
CA LEU A 168 -12.13 13.93 -0.88
C LEU A 168 -10.74 13.43 -1.29
N ILE A 169 -9.94 12.96 -0.34
CA ILE A 169 -8.63 12.37 -0.62
C ILE A 169 -8.80 11.18 -1.58
N ILE A 170 -9.69 10.25 -1.28
CA ILE A 170 -9.86 9.04 -2.08
C ILE A 170 -10.34 9.35 -3.50
N VAL A 171 -11.28 10.28 -3.68
CA VAL A 171 -11.80 10.61 -5.03
C VAL A 171 -10.83 11.46 -5.85
N THR A 172 -9.90 12.18 -5.21
CA THR A 172 -8.91 13.01 -5.89
C THR A 172 -7.60 12.29 -6.17
N ILE A 173 -7.34 11.17 -5.50
CA ILE A 173 -6.22 10.30 -5.87
C ILE A 173 -6.58 9.61 -7.18
N PRO A 174 -5.85 9.89 -8.27
CA PRO A 174 -6.05 9.12 -9.49
C PRO A 174 -5.76 7.66 -9.16
N MET A 175 -6.75 6.77 -9.33
CA MET A 175 -6.49 5.34 -9.44
C MET A 175 -5.69 5.15 -10.74
N THR A 176 -4.40 5.47 -10.72
CA THR A 176 -3.51 5.17 -11.83
C THR A 176 -3.28 3.68 -11.82
N THR A 177 -4.13 2.94 -12.53
CA THR A 177 -3.72 1.73 -13.21
C THR A 177 -2.77 2.14 -14.33
N SER A 178 -1.57 2.61 -13.99
CA SER A 178 -0.49 2.73 -14.97
C SER A 178 0.20 1.37 -15.07
N GLU A 179 -0.51 0.45 -15.71
CA GLU A 179 0.04 -0.63 -16.54
C GLU A 179 -1.02 -0.90 -17.62
N ALA A 180 -0.85 -0.22 -18.75
CA ALA A 180 -1.38 -0.64 -20.04
C ALA A 180 -0.29 -1.43 -20.76
#